data_AF-A0A3A9E2D8-F1
#
_entry.id   AF-A0A3A9E2D8-F1
#
_cell.length_a   1.000
_cell.length_b   1.000
_cell.length_c   1.000
_cell.angle_alpha   90.00
_cell.angle_beta   90.00
_cell.angle_gamma   90.00
#
_symmetry.space_group_name_H-M   'P 1'
#
loop_
_entity.id
_entity.type
_entity.pdbx_description
1 polymer ?
#
loop_
_entity_poly.entity_id
_entity_poly.type
_entity_poly.pdbx_seq_one_letter_code
_entity_poly.pdbx_strand_id
1 'polypeptide(L)'
;MDLENKNSFSLICKLLLPIGELSMEESVYNLARLFRENIKLSGLLLIHYHRTKKELKAVTWNENSDKAFYVEENRTSTWREWIQESVKTGKEKILEDISRQEEGRIQVFYPLSWPKDTGYVLIGMGLGPAEPDEPERMMEVERFLSFIFQKNSLNSWVFEEIMNRVKMNLYITDIKTDRILFMNNAMKQDYGLEDPEGKICWKVIQKDMDERCPFCPMDKLLESKEESPSYLWEEHSSINSHIYENYDCLIRWIDGKEAHFHQAIDVTEQRKLTQTAAIDELTGLFNRRGGKIEAKKTLREVRQCKRPCTFCMFDLNDLKKVNDTYGHAEGDEFIIQVTKGVKEHLKEGEYALRLSGDEFIIVFPNCQEAEAEQKLKDILLHLE
;
A
#
# COMPACT_ATOMS: atom_id res chain seq x y z
N MET A 1 -27.08 -7.76 -21.49
CA MET A 1 -25.73 -7.18 -21.29
C MET A 1 -25.24 -7.70 -19.96
N ASP A 2 -24.15 -8.47 -19.95
CA ASP A 2 -23.73 -9.29 -18.80
C ASP A 2 -23.56 -8.48 -17.51
N LEU A 3 -24.38 -8.83 -16.51
CA LEU A 3 -24.40 -8.29 -15.14
C LEU A 3 -23.40 -8.99 -14.21
N GLU A 4 -22.34 -9.61 -14.74
CA GLU A 4 -21.45 -10.49 -13.96
C GLU A 4 -20.24 -9.81 -13.28
N ASN A 5 -20.10 -8.48 -13.35
CA ASN A 5 -18.90 -7.85 -12.82
C ASN A 5 -19.03 -7.43 -11.35
N LYS A 6 -18.72 -8.37 -10.45
CA LYS A 6 -18.64 -8.21 -8.98
C LYS A 6 -17.71 -7.08 -8.50
N ASN A 7 -16.81 -6.57 -9.35
CA ASN A 7 -15.85 -5.52 -8.98
C ASN A 7 -16.37 -4.09 -9.16
N SER A 8 -17.49 -3.88 -9.86
CA SER A 8 -18.16 -2.57 -9.96
C SER A 8 -18.84 -2.15 -8.63
N PHE A 9 -19.07 -3.13 -7.75
CA PHE A 9 -19.95 -3.09 -6.59
C PHE A 9 -19.38 -2.38 -5.35
N SER A 10 -18.11 -2.61 -5.03
CA SER A 10 -17.37 -1.99 -3.89
C SER A 10 -17.34 -0.46 -3.99
N LEU A 11 -17.32 0.04 -5.23
CA LEU A 11 -17.15 1.45 -5.51
C LEU A 11 -18.45 2.24 -5.64
N ILE A 12 -19.51 1.60 -6.13
CA ILE A 12 -20.86 2.18 -6.23
C ILE A 12 -21.34 2.74 -4.89
N CYS A 13 -20.92 2.10 -3.80
CA CYS A 13 -21.23 2.56 -2.46
C CYS A 13 -20.30 3.65 -1.92
N LYS A 14 -19.05 3.77 -2.37
CA LYS A 14 -18.18 4.88 -1.94
C LYS A 14 -18.62 6.25 -2.49
N LEU A 15 -19.39 6.28 -3.58
CA LEU A 15 -19.95 7.51 -4.16
C LEU A 15 -21.32 7.91 -3.60
N LEU A 16 -22.06 6.93 -3.06
CA LEU A 16 -23.39 7.15 -2.45
C LEU A 16 -23.34 7.22 -0.92
N LEU A 17 -22.27 6.71 -0.28
CA LEU A 17 -22.09 6.66 1.16
C LEU A 17 -20.97 7.62 1.65
N PRO A 18 -21.28 8.86 2.01
CA PRO A 18 -20.84 9.37 3.29
C PRO A 18 -21.75 8.82 4.42
N ILE A 19 -22.39 7.65 4.22
CA ILE A 19 -23.38 7.02 5.13
C ILE A 19 -22.72 6.37 6.36
N GLY A 20 -21.39 6.37 6.45
CA GLY A 20 -20.68 6.07 7.70
C GLY A 20 -20.68 7.24 8.70
N GLU A 21 -20.79 8.47 8.23
CA GLU A 21 -20.75 9.70 9.05
C GLU A 21 -22.08 10.49 9.00
N LEU A 22 -22.89 10.32 7.94
CA LEU A 22 -24.15 11.03 7.72
C LEU A 22 -25.37 10.12 7.94
N SER A 23 -26.48 10.74 8.37
CA SER A 23 -27.77 10.06 8.47
C SER A 23 -28.34 9.67 7.09
N MET A 24 -29.29 8.73 7.03
CA MET A 24 -29.94 8.36 5.77
C MET A 24 -30.71 9.56 5.18
N GLU A 25 -31.28 10.41 6.02
CA GLU A 25 -32.00 11.63 5.66
C GLU A 25 -31.10 12.62 4.93
N GLU A 26 -29.90 12.85 5.46
CA GLU A 26 -28.91 13.74 4.88
C GLU A 26 -28.38 13.20 3.54
N SER A 27 -28.24 11.89 3.44
CA SER A 27 -27.83 11.21 2.21
C SER A 27 -28.88 11.35 1.09
N VAL A 28 -30.16 11.13 1.40
CA VAL A 28 -31.26 11.30 0.43
C VAL A 28 -31.38 12.76 0.00
N TYR A 29 -31.26 13.70 0.94
CA TYR A 29 -31.34 15.13 0.63
C TYR A 29 -30.20 15.60 -0.30
N ASN A 30 -28.96 15.17 -0.03
CA ASN A 30 -27.82 15.52 -0.86
C ASN A 30 -27.92 14.95 -2.27
N LEU A 31 -28.38 13.70 -2.41
CA LEU A 31 -28.66 13.08 -3.70
C LEU A 31 -29.74 13.85 -4.46
N ALA A 32 -30.85 14.18 -3.80
CA ALA A 32 -31.91 14.97 -4.40
C ALA A 32 -31.44 16.35 -4.88
N ARG A 33 -30.49 16.98 -4.18
CA ARG A 33 -29.90 18.26 -4.61
C ARG A 33 -29.04 18.08 -5.86
N LEU A 34 -28.15 17.08 -5.87
CA LEU A 34 -27.27 16.78 -7.01
C LEU A 34 -28.06 16.44 -8.28
N PHE A 35 -29.10 15.62 -8.14
CA PHE A 35 -29.92 15.27 -9.29
C PHE A 35 -30.74 16.47 -9.79
N ARG A 36 -31.23 17.37 -8.90
CA ARG A 36 -31.97 18.58 -9.29
C ARG A 36 -31.20 19.56 -10.17
N GLU A 37 -29.87 19.53 -10.14
CA GLU A 37 -29.03 20.35 -11.02
C GLU A 37 -29.10 19.91 -12.48
N ASN A 38 -29.50 18.66 -12.75
CA ASN A 38 -29.43 18.04 -14.07
C ASN A 38 -30.75 17.41 -14.53
N ILE A 39 -31.65 17.05 -13.60
CA ILE A 39 -32.93 16.37 -13.85
C ILE A 39 -34.02 17.01 -12.97
N LYS A 40 -35.18 17.31 -13.57
CA LYS A 40 -36.35 17.77 -12.81
C LYS A 40 -36.95 16.60 -12.02
N LEU A 41 -36.69 16.56 -10.70
CA LEU A 41 -37.20 15.54 -9.78
C LEU A 41 -38.33 16.06 -8.91
N SER A 42 -39.43 15.30 -8.87
CA SER A 42 -40.54 15.54 -7.93
C SER A 42 -40.35 14.80 -6.60
N GLY A 43 -39.49 13.78 -6.56
CA GLY A 43 -39.14 13.09 -5.33
C GLY A 43 -38.08 11.99 -5.47
N LEU A 44 -37.46 11.63 -4.35
CA LEU A 44 -36.45 10.60 -4.25
C LEU A 44 -36.81 9.68 -3.08
N LEU A 45 -36.67 8.38 -3.25
CA LEU A 45 -36.95 7.36 -2.23
C LEU A 45 -35.72 6.47 -2.12
N LEU A 46 -35.17 6.36 -0.93
CA LEU A 46 -34.11 5.41 -0.60
C LEU A 46 -34.67 4.38 0.37
N ILE A 47 -34.61 3.12 -0.03
CA ILE A 47 -35.05 2.01 0.81
C ILE A 47 -33.81 1.22 1.22
N HIS A 48 -33.73 0.79 2.47
CA HIS A 48 -32.64 -0.01 3.02
C HIS A 48 -33.22 -1.18 3.83
N TYR A 49 -32.94 -2.40 3.41
CA TYR A 49 -33.27 -3.61 4.17
C TYR A 49 -32.02 -4.12 4.90
N HIS A 50 -32.09 -4.27 6.22
CA HIS A 50 -31.04 -4.83 7.07
C HIS A 50 -31.21 -6.35 7.23
N ARG A 51 -30.35 -7.17 6.61
CA ARG A 51 -30.50 -8.65 6.62
C ARG A 51 -30.42 -9.29 8.01
N THR A 52 -29.40 -8.96 8.81
CA THR A 52 -29.22 -9.53 10.15
C THR A 52 -30.28 -9.07 11.16
N LYS A 53 -30.72 -7.80 11.08
CA LYS A 53 -31.80 -7.26 11.93
C LYS A 53 -33.20 -7.51 11.39
N LYS A 54 -33.33 -8.00 10.15
CA LYS A 54 -34.58 -8.13 9.39
C LYS A 54 -35.42 -6.84 9.36
N GLU A 55 -34.75 -5.69 9.34
CA GLU A 55 -35.36 -4.37 9.51
C GLU A 55 -35.41 -3.64 8.15
N LEU A 56 -36.57 -3.10 7.75
CA LEU A 56 -36.71 -2.33 6.52
C LEU A 56 -36.89 -0.85 6.86
N LYS A 57 -35.93 -0.01 6.49
CA LYS A 57 -36.02 1.44 6.60
C LYS A 57 -36.22 2.05 5.23
N ALA A 58 -37.02 3.10 5.16
CA ALA A 58 -37.17 3.87 3.93
C ALA A 58 -37.21 5.35 4.27
N VAL A 59 -36.47 6.13 3.51
CA VAL A 59 -36.36 7.58 3.64
C VAL A 59 -36.68 8.19 2.30
N THR A 60 -37.54 9.20 2.30
CA THR A 60 -37.99 9.86 1.09
C THR A 60 -37.82 11.36 1.18
N TRP A 61 -37.75 11.98 0.01
CA TRP A 61 -37.72 13.41 -0.19
C TRP A 61 -38.67 13.76 -1.34
N ASN A 62 -39.31 14.93 -1.29
CA ASN A 62 -40.12 15.46 -2.38
C ASN A 62 -39.83 16.94 -2.61
N GLU A 63 -40.16 17.43 -3.81
CA GLU A 63 -39.88 18.81 -4.25
C GLU A 63 -40.52 19.90 -3.36
N ASN A 64 -41.59 19.55 -2.64
CA ASN A 64 -42.29 20.46 -1.74
C ASN A 64 -41.75 20.42 -0.31
N SER A 65 -40.65 19.71 -0.07
CA SER A 65 -40.06 19.52 1.26
C SER A 65 -38.58 19.92 1.29
N ASP A 66 -38.22 20.71 2.30
CA ASP A 66 -36.84 21.15 2.51
C ASP A 66 -35.97 20.09 3.21
N LYS A 67 -36.54 18.94 3.59
CA LYS A 67 -35.83 17.85 4.29
C LYS A 67 -36.33 16.48 3.83
N ALA A 68 -35.47 15.46 3.94
CA ALA A 68 -35.90 14.07 3.79
C ALA A 68 -36.56 13.56 5.09
N PHE A 69 -37.48 12.60 4.97
CA PHE A 69 -38.24 12.05 6.08
C PHE A 69 -38.45 10.54 5.95
N TYR A 70 -38.59 9.83 7.07
CA TYR A 70 -38.87 8.40 7.08
C TYR A 70 -40.28 8.09 6.56
N VAL A 71 -40.40 6.99 5.83
CA VAL A 71 -41.69 6.47 5.38
C VAL A 71 -42.30 5.60 6.49
N GLU A 72 -43.42 6.03 7.06
CA GLU A 72 -44.12 5.31 8.13
C GLU A 72 -44.52 3.87 7.74
N GLU A 73 -44.48 2.95 8.70
CA GLU A 73 -44.75 1.50 8.52
C GLU A 73 -46.17 1.18 8.01
N ASN A 74 -47.16 2.04 8.27
CA ASN A 74 -48.56 1.79 7.90
C ASN A 74 -48.93 2.18 6.46
N ARG A 75 -48.01 2.75 5.67
CA ARG A 75 -48.25 2.90 4.22
C ARG A 75 -47.99 1.55 3.53
N THR A 76 -49.05 0.89 3.11
CA THR A 76 -49.01 -0.29 2.23
C THR A 76 -48.57 0.14 0.84
N SER A 77 -47.27 0.36 0.67
CA SER A 77 -46.67 0.68 -0.61
C SER A 77 -46.16 -0.59 -1.28
N THR A 78 -46.57 -0.80 -2.52
CA THR A 78 -46.31 -1.98 -3.38
C THR A 78 -44.84 -2.43 -3.44
N TRP A 79 -43.88 -1.51 -3.24
CA TRP A 79 -42.45 -1.84 -3.13
C TRP A 79 -42.07 -2.63 -1.86
N ARG A 80 -42.80 -2.49 -0.74
CA ARG A 80 -42.52 -3.24 0.51
C ARG A 80 -42.75 -4.73 0.33
N GLU A 81 -43.89 -5.10 -0.23
CA GLU A 81 -44.26 -6.49 -0.52
C GLU A 81 -43.25 -7.13 -1.47
N TRP A 82 -42.79 -6.38 -2.48
CA TRP A 82 -41.81 -6.84 -3.45
C TRP A 82 -40.43 -7.10 -2.83
N ILE A 83 -39.95 -6.22 -1.93
CA ILE A 83 -38.68 -6.44 -1.22
C ILE A 83 -38.81 -7.65 -0.31
N GLN A 84 -39.91 -7.77 0.43
CA GLN A 84 -40.15 -8.91 1.31
C GLN A 84 -40.20 -10.23 0.53
N GLU A 85 -40.80 -10.25 -0.66
CA GLU A 85 -40.84 -11.42 -1.54
C GLU A 85 -39.46 -11.75 -2.13
N SER A 86 -38.71 -10.73 -2.58
CA SER A 86 -37.34 -10.90 -3.11
C SER A 86 -36.37 -11.42 -2.04
N VAL A 87 -36.48 -10.89 -0.82
CA VAL A 87 -35.74 -11.37 0.37
C VAL A 87 -36.12 -12.83 0.68
N LYS A 88 -37.41 -13.17 0.65
CA LYS A 88 -37.92 -14.51 0.97
C LYS A 88 -37.50 -15.56 -0.06
N THR A 89 -37.44 -15.20 -1.34
CA THR A 89 -37.15 -16.12 -2.44
C THR A 89 -35.66 -16.20 -2.78
N GLY A 90 -34.83 -15.26 -2.30
CA GLY A 90 -33.39 -15.25 -2.53
C GLY A 90 -33.00 -15.02 -4.00
N LYS A 91 -33.97 -14.71 -4.88
CA LYS A 91 -33.74 -14.40 -6.29
C LYS A 91 -33.67 -12.88 -6.45
N GLU A 92 -32.60 -12.39 -7.06
CA GLU A 92 -32.58 -11.03 -7.62
C GLU A 92 -33.59 -10.99 -8.77
N LYS A 93 -34.78 -10.43 -8.52
CA LYS A 93 -35.64 -9.99 -9.62
C LYS A 93 -34.97 -8.77 -10.24
N ILE A 94 -34.54 -8.90 -11.50
CA ILE A 94 -34.00 -7.78 -12.28
C ILE A 94 -35.15 -6.75 -12.41
N LEU A 95 -34.89 -5.54 -11.94
CA LEU A 95 -35.81 -4.40 -11.94
C LEU A 95 -35.82 -3.74 -13.34
N GLU A 96 -36.07 -4.53 -14.37
CA GLU A 96 -36.09 -4.03 -15.76
C GLU A 96 -37.44 -3.42 -16.17
N ASP A 97 -38.49 -3.47 -15.32
CA ASP A 97 -39.86 -3.13 -15.77
C ASP A 97 -40.77 -2.55 -14.67
N ILE A 98 -40.34 -1.48 -13.96
CA ILE A 98 -41.27 -0.71 -13.13
C ILE A 98 -41.12 0.78 -13.39
N SER A 99 -41.58 1.23 -14.55
CA SER A 99 -42.32 2.49 -14.61
C SER A 99 -43.75 2.15 -14.19
N ARG A 100 -44.23 2.70 -13.07
CA ARG A 100 -45.65 2.61 -12.72
C ARG A 100 -46.18 4.00 -12.40
N GLN A 101 -47.29 4.32 -13.05
CA GLN A 101 -48.15 5.44 -12.70
C GLN A 101 -48.93 5.07 -11.43
N GLU A 102 -48.44 5.47 -10.26
CA GLU A 102 -49.29 5.63 -9.08
C GLU A 102 -49.71 7.10 -9.03
N GLU A 103 -51.02 7.36 -9.02
CA GLU A 103 -51.58 8.72 -8.90
C GLU A 103 -51.07 9.72 -9.96
N GLY A 104 -50.83 9.25 -11.21
CA GLY A 104 -50.36 10.08 -12.31
C GLY A 104 -48.89 10.49 -12.23
N ARG A 105 -48.09 9.91 -11.31
CA ARG A 105 -46.65 10.16 -11.15
C ARG A 105 -45.83 8.96 -11.60
N ILE A 106 -44.77 9.22 -12.35
CA ILE A 106 -43.82 8.18 -12.79
C ILE A 106 -42.78 7.95 -11.69
N GLN A 107 -42.65 6.70 -11.24
CA GLN A 107 -41.57 6.27 -10.33
C GLN A 107 -40.63 5.30 -11.07
N VAL A 108 -39.32 5.54 -10.98
CA VAL A 108 -38.27 4.64 -11.52
C VAL A 108 -37.47 4.06 -10.37
N PHE A 109 -37.33 2.74 -10.32
CA PHE A 109 -36.60 2.05 -9.25
C PHE A 109 -35.32 1.41 -9.77
N TYR A 110 -34.17 1.79 -9.18
CA TYR A 110 -32.88 1.17 -9.45
C TYR A 110 -32.42 0.31 -8.27
N PRO A 111 -32.13 -0.99 -8.49
CA PRO A 111 -31.56 -1.86 -7.48
C PRO A 111 -30.08 -1.52 -7.26
N LEU A 112 -29.72 -1.23 -6.02
CA LEU A 112 -28.35 -1.15 -5.55
C LEU A 112 -28.13 -2.34 -4.60
N SER A 113 -27.43 -3.37 -5.06
CA SER A 113 -27.07 -4.52 -4.22
C SER A 113 -25.85 -4.18 -3.32
N TRP A 114 -25.81 -4.69 -2.08
CA TRP A 114 -24.71 -4.53 -1.08
C TRP A 114 -24.35 -5.91 -0.44
N PRO A 115 -23.17 -6.14 0.19
CA PRO A 115 -22.60 -7.47 0.40
C PRO A 115 -23.45 -8.32 1.35
N LYS A 116 -23.13 -9.61 1.32
CA LYS A 116 -23.95 -10.76 1.73
C LYS A 116 -24.68 -10.63 3.08
N ASP A 117 -24.24 -9.75 3.97
CA ASP A 117 -24.64 -9.75 5.38
C ASP A 117 -25.49 -8.54 5.83
N THR A 118 -25.68 -7.50 4.99
CA THR A 118 -26.37 -6.27 5.43
C THR A 118 -27.64 -5.91 4.66
N GLY A 119 -27.88 -6.38 3.43
CA GLY A 119 -29.19 -6.33 2.74
C GLY A 119 -29.32 -5.35 1.55
N TYR A 120 -30.54 -4.90 1.21
CA TYR A 120 -30.88 -4.32 -0.13
C TYR A 120 -31.12 -2.81 -0.10
N VAL A 121 -30.61 -2.09 -1.11
CA VAL A 121 -30.92 -0.66 -1.31
C VAL A 121 -31.66 -0.43 -2.63
N LEU A 122 -32.73 0.37 -2.62
CA LEU A 122 -33.47 0.78 -3.82
C LEU A 122 -33.56 2.30 -3.88
N ILE A 123 -33.26 2.88 -5.05
CA ILE A 123 -33.53 4.29 -5.33
C ILE A 123 -34.78 4.38 -6.21
N GLY A 124 -35.85 4.94 -5.68
CA GLY A 124 -37.06 5.34 -6.41
C GLY A 124 -36.98 6.82 -6.79
N MET A 125 -37.11 7.18 -8.07
CA MET A 125 -37.16 8.57 -8.53
C MET A 125 -38.56 8.91 -9.05
N GLY A 126 -39.18 9.94 -8.48
CA GLY A 126 -40.43 10.52 -8.98
C GLY A 126 -40.15 11.62 -10.01
N LEU A 127 -40.74 11.53 -11.21
CA LEU A 127 -40.50 12.48 -12.31
C LEU A 127 -41.64 13.51 -12.53
N GLY A 128 -42.57 13.65 -11.57
CA GLY A 128 -43.72 14.54 -11.69
C GLY A 128 -44.92 13.94 -12.45
N PRO A 129 -45.94 14.75 -12.79
CA PRO A 129 -47.11 14.28 -13.54
C PRO A 129 -46.75 13.87 -14.97
N ALA A 130 -47.47 12.88 -15.52
CA ALA A 130 -47.36 12.43 -16.91
C ALA A 130 -47.51 13.59 -17.92
N GLU A 131 -46.43 13.95 -18.62
CA GLU A 131 -46.39 14.94 -19.71
C GLU A 131 -46.15 14.20 -21.06
N PRO A 132 -46.53 14.74 -22.23
CA PRO A 132 -46.51 14.00 -23.51
C PRO A 132 -45.14 13.47 -23.99
N ASP A 133 -44.05 13.93 -23.39
CA ASP A 133 -42.64 13.67 -23.68
C ASP A 133 -42.02 12.55 -22.80
N GLU A 134 -42.83 11.69 -22.19
CA GLU A 134 -42.40 10.66 -21.21
C GLU A 134 -41.20 9.77 -21.67
N PRO A 135 -41.15 9.24 -22.90
CA PRO A 135 -40.07 8.33 -23.32
C PRO A 135 -38.71 9.03 -23.42
N GLU A 136 -38.69 10.31 -23.83
CA GLU A 136 -37.46 11.08 -23.98
C GLU A 136 -36.87 11.42 -22.60
N ARG A 137 -37.71 11.81 -21.63
CA ARG A 137 -37.27 12.04 -20.25
C ARG A 137 -36.73 10.80 -19.57
N MET A 138 -37.37 9.64 -19.77
CA MET A 138 -36.87 8.38 -19.23
C MET A 138 -35.50 8.02 -19.81
N MET A 139 -35.31 8.24 -21.12
CA MET A 139 -34.04 7.99 -21.79
C MET A 139 -32.93 8.94 -21.32
N GLU A 140 -33.26 10.19 -21.00
CA GLU A 140 -32.34 11.17 -20.40
C GLU A 140 -31.92 10.78 -18.98
N VAL A 141 -32.87 10.35 -18.14
CA VAL A 141 -32.61 9.85 -16.79
C VAL A 141 -31.72 8.61 -16.85
N GLU A 142 -32.05 7.64 -17.71
CA GLU A 142 -31.25 6.43 -17.92
C GLU A 142 -29.84 6.76 -18.44
N ARG A 143 -29.69 7.67 -19.40
CA ARG A 143 -28.39 8.11 -19.91
C ARG A 143 -27.57 8.81 -18.84
N PHE A 144 -28.18 9.69 -18.06
CA PHE A 144 -27.49 10.44 -17.01
C PHE A 144 -27.02 9.52 -15.89
N LEU A 145 -27.88 8.60 -15.45
CA LEU A 145 -27.53 7.58 -14.47
C LEU A 145 -26.44 6.65 -15.02
N SER A 146 -26.60 6.12 -16.22
CA SER A 146 -25.57 5.30 -16.88
C SER A 146 -24.24 6.04 -16.98
N PHE A 147 -24.23 7.33 -17.35
CA PHE A 147 -23.02 8.15 -17.41
C PHE A 147 -22.34 8.34 -16.05
N ILE A 148 -23.10 8.70 -15.00
CA ILE A 148 -22.57 8.86 -13.64
C ILE A 148 -22.02 7.53 -13.10
N PHE A 149 -22.79 6.45 -13.27
CA PHE A 149 -22.42 5.14 -12.76
C PHE A 149 -21.26 4.54 -13.53
N GLN A 150 -21.18 4.73 -14.85
CA GLN A 150 -20.12 4.18 -15.70
C GLN A 150 -18.80 4.95 -15.55
N LYS A 151 -18.80 6.29 -15.55
CA LYS A 151 -17.58 7.10 -15.45
C LYS A 151 -16.88 6.96 -14.10
N ASN A 152 -17.63 6.88 -13.00
CA ASN A 152 -17.03 6.76 -11.68
C ASN A 152 -16.64 5.32 -11.32
N SER A 153 -17.43 4.31 -11.73
CA SER A 153 -17.07 2.90 -11.53
C SER A 153 -15.83 2.50 -12.32
N LEU A 154 -15.75 2.88 -13.60
CA LEU A 154 -14.60 2.59 -14.47
C LEU A 154 -13.28 3.01 -13.83
N ASN A 155 -13.20 4.21 -13.27
CA ASN A 155 -11.94 4.73 -12.77
C ASN A 155 -11.39 3.95 -11.58
N SER A 156 -12.24 3.44 -10.69
CA SER A 156 -11.71 2.79 -9.47
C SER A 156 -11.70 1.27 -9.51
N TRP A 157 -12.56 0.59 -10.27
CA TRP A 157 -12.38 -0.86 -10.46
C TRP A 157 -11.10 -1.13 -11.26
N VAL A 158 -10.84 -0.31 -12.29
CA VAL A 158 -9.59 -0.39 -13.07
C VAL A 158 -8.40 -0.09 -12.17
N PHE A 159 -8.49 0.92 -11.30
CA PHE A 159 -7.46 1.22 -10.32
C PHE A 159 -7.19 0.03 -9.39
N GLU A 160 -8.23 -0.54 -8.76
CA GLU A 160 -8.08 -1.69 -7.86
C GLU A 160 -7.49 -2.90 -8.60
N GLU A 161 -7.94 -3.20 -9.82
CA GLU A 161 -7.37 -4.26 -10.67
C GLU A 161 -5.90 -4.02 -11.00
N ILE A 162 -5.52 -2.79 -11.35
CA ILE A 162 -4.13 -2.44 -11.63
C ILE A 162 -3.30 -2.63 -10.36
N MET A 163 -3.69 -2.00 -9.26
CA MET A 163 -2.93 -2.02 -8.00
C MET A 163 -2.79 -3.42 -7.41
N ASN A 164 -3.82 -4.26 -7.53
CA ASN A 164 -3.78 -5.65 -7.07
C ASN A 164 -2.95 -6.58 -7.98
N ARG A 165 -2.69 -6.20 -9.23
CA ARG A 165 -1.78 -6.93 -10.11
C ARG A 165 -0.33 -6.52 -9.93
N VAL A 166 -0.07 -5.35 -9.36
CA VAL A 166 1.28 -4.94 -8.97
C VAL A 166 1.81 -5.90 -7.91
N LYS A 167 3.05 -6.37 -8.09
CA LYS A 167 3.72 -7.34 -7.21
C LYS A 167 4.51 -6.73 -6.05
N MET A 168 4.55 -5.40 -5.95
CA MET A 168 5.17 -4.69 -4.83
C MET A 168 4.14 -4.48 -3.71
N ASN A 169 4.61 -4.29 -2.49
CA ASN A 169 3.73 -4.03 -1.35
C ASN A 169 3.23 -2.60 -1.40
N LEU A 170 1.92 -2.40 -1.40
CA LEU A 170 1.29 -1.07 -1.53
C LEU A 170 0.21 -0.89 -0.47
N TYR A 171 0.21 0.27 0.18
CA TYR A 171 -0.94 0.72 0.95
C TYR A 171 -1.12 2.24 0.89
N ILE A 172 -2.33 2.67 1.20
CA ILE A 172 -2.72 4.08 1.27
C ILE A 172 -3.35 4.32 2.62
N THR A 173 -3.02 5.45 3.25
CA THR A 173 -3.54 5.82 4.58
C THR A 173 -4.06 7.25 4.60
N ASP A 174 -5.05 7.48 5.46
CA ASP A 174 -5.49 8.82 5.81
C ASP A 174 -4.42 9.50 6.68
N ILE A 175 -3.98 10.70 6.27
CA ILE A 175 -2.86 11.42 6.90
C ILE A 175 -3.14 11.85 8.35
N LYS A 176 -4.42 11.96 8.74
CA LYS A 176 -4.83 12.44 10.08
C LYS A 176 -5.07 11.28 11.04
N THR A 177 -5.64 10.18 10.55
CA THR A 177 -6.13 9.07 11.38
C THR A 177 -5.28 7.82 11.29
N ASP A 178 -4.29 7.78 10.38
CA ASP A 178 -3.44 6.61 10.11
C ASP A 178 -4.21 5.37 9.66
N ARG A 179 -5.50 5.53 9.29
CA ARG A 179 -6.34 4.42 8.86
C ARG A 179 -6.00 4.03 7.44
N ILE A 180 -5.86 2.73 7.21
CA ILE A 180 -5.61 2.17 5.88
C ILE A 180 -6.87 2.37 5.02
N LEU A 181 -6.72 3.11 3.93
CA LEU A 181 -7.77 3.36 2.93
C LEU A 181 -7.79 2.27 1.87
N PHE A 182 -6.62 1.71 1.54
CA PHE A 182 -6.44 0.66 0.56
C PHE A 182 -5.15 -0.11 0.85
N MET A 183 -5.15 -1.43 0.64
CA MET A 183 -3.95 -2.25 0.62
C MET A 183 -4.04 -3.25 -0.54
N ASN A 184 -2.96 -3.42 -1.31
CA ASN A 184 -2.99 -4.36 -2.42
C ASN A 184 -2.82 -5.82 -1.97
N ASN A 185 -3.18 -6.75 -2.86
CA ASN A 185 -3.08 -8.18 -2.59
C ASN A 185 -1.66 -8.67 -2.26
N ALA A 186 -0.63 -8.07 -2.86
CA ALA A 186 0.76 -8.44 -2.57
C ALA A 186 1.09 -8.19 -1.09
N MET A 187 0.78 -7.00 -0.59
CA MET A 187 1.04 -6.66 0.81
C MET A 187 0.18 -7.47 1.78
N LYS A 188 -1.10 -7.67 1.45
CA LYS A 188 -2.00 -8.54 2.24
C LYS A 188 -1.42 -9.94 2.42
N GLN A 189 -0.87 -10.51 1.35
CA GLN A 189 -0.23 -11.82 1.38
C GLN A 189 1.06 -11.82 2.20
N ASP A 190 1.95 -10.86 1.99
CA ASP A 190 3.25 -10.77 2.67
C ASP A 190 3.12 -10.56 4.18
N TYR A 191 2.08 -9.84 4.61
CA TYR A 191 1.81 -9.53 6.01
C TYR A 191 0.74 -10.46 6.64
N GLY A 192 0.14 -11.37 5.87
CA GLY A 192 -0.89 -12.30 6.36
C GLY A 192 -2.18 -11.61 6.83
N LEU A 193 -2.64 -10.59 6.11
CA LEU A 193 -3.80 -9.77 6.45
C LEU A 193 -4.97 -10.03 5.48
N GLU A 194 -6.18 -10.25 6.00
CA GLU A 194 -7.39 -10.40 5.16
C GLU A 194 -8.07 -9.05 4.91
N ASP A 195 -8.52 -8.38 5.98
CA ASP A 195 -9.25 -7.10 5.92
C ASP A 195 -8.51 -5.98 6.71
N PRO A 196 -7.41 -5.43 6.17
CA PRO A 196 -6.65 -4.35 6.83
C PRO A 196 -7.32 -2.98 6.72
N GLU A 197 -8.18 -2.75 5.74
CA GLU A 197 -8.82 -1.44 5.51
C GLU A 197 -9.64 -0.97 6.72
N GLY A 198 -9.55 0.32 7.03
CA GLY A 198 -10.16 0.96 8.19
C GLY A 198 -9.37 0.79 9.49
N LYS A 199 -8.40 -0.14 9.58
CA LYS A 199 -7.52 -0.30 10.74
C LYS A 199 -6.35 0.69 10.69
N ILE A 200 -5.75 0.96 11.84
CA ILE A 200 -4.61 1.87 11.98
C ILE A 200 -3.34 1.15 11.50
N CYS A 201 -2.58 1.76 10.59
CA CYS A 201 -1.44 1.12 9.91
C CYS A 201 -0.43 0.52 10.90
N TRP A 202 0.18 1.34 11.76
CA TRP A 202 1.22 0.90 12.69
C TRP A 202 0.75 -0.15 13.71
N LYS A 203 -0.56 -0.32 13.94
CA LYS A 203 -1.08 -1.42 14.78
C LYS A 203 -1.13 -2.76 14.07
N VAL A 204 -1.24 -2.76 12.75
CA VAL A 204 -1.43 -3.99 11.95
C VAL A 204 -0.16 -4.40 11.20
N ILE A 205 0.69 -3.46 10.81
CA ILE A 205 1.92 -3.72 10.05
C ILE A 205 3.20 -3.60 10.88
N GLN A 206 3.14 -3.26 12.17
CA GLN A 206 4.32 -3.21 13.05
C GLN A 206 4.09 -3.98 14.35
N LYS A 207 5.18 -4.49 14.94
CA LYS A 207 5.15 -5.09 16.28
C LYS A 207 5.36 -4.01 17.35
N ASP A 208 4.61 -4.15 18.45
CA ASP A 208 4.81 -3.41 19.70
C ASP A 208 4.83 -1.87 19.53
N MET A 209 3.96 -1.35 18.67
CA MET A 209 3.77 0.09 18.48
C MET A 209 2.49 0.57 19.18
N ASP A 210 2.63 1.60 20.01
CA ASP A 210 1.52 2.26 20.70
C ASP A 210 1.12 3.60 20.06
N GLU A 211 1.97 4.12 19.17
CA GLU A 211 1.77 5.37 18.44
C GLU A 211 2.32 5.27 17.00
N ARG A 212 2.17 6.36 16.23
CA ARG A 212 2.68 6.44 14.86
C ARG A 212 4.17 6.10 14.85
N CYS A 213 4.57 5.23 13.93
CA CYS A 213 5.93 4.74 13.88
C CYS A 213 6.94 5.89 13.70
N PRO A 214 7.98 5.99 14.55
CA PRO A 214 8.90 7.13 14.59
C PRO A 214 9.79 7.23 13.34
N PHE A 215 9.86 6.15 12.55
CA PHE A 215 10.61 6.08 11.30
C PHE A 215 9.77 6.39 10.06
N CYS A 216 8.45 6.53 10.19
CA CYS A 216 7.59 6.92 9.07
C CYS A 216 7.96 8.34 8.60
N PRO A 217 8.17 8.57 7.29
CA PRO A 217 8.60 9.87 6.79
C PRO A 217 7.48 10.92 6.74
N MET A 218 6.35 10.69 7.43
CA MET A 218 5.15 11.51 7.30
C MET A 218 5.42 12.98 7.65
N ASP A 219 6.18 13.25 8.72
CA ASP A 219 6.50 14.61 9.13
C ASP A 219 7.31 15.33 8.04
N LYS A 220 8.25 14.63 7.40
CA LYS A 220 9.07 15.16 6.30
C LYS A 220 8.23 15.47 5.05
N LEU A 221 7.26 14.62 4.75
CA LEU A 221 6.34 14.81 3.63
C LEU A 221 5.41 16.01 3.86
N LEU A 222 4.87 16.15 5.08
CA LEU A 222 3.97 17.26 5.44
C LEU A 222 4.68 18.62 5.55
N GLU A 223 5.96 18.62 5.93
CA GLU A 223 6.77 19.84 6.00
C GLU A 223 7.34 20.27 4.64
N SER A 224 7.28 19.40 3.63
CA SER A 224 7.83 19.70 2.31
C SER A 224 7.06 20.82 1.62
N LYS A 225 7.79 21.65 0.88
CA LYS A 225 7.22 22.73 0.04
C LYS A 225 7.10 22.34 -1.43
N GLU A 226 7.48 21.10 -1.77
CA GLU A 226 7.38 20.58 -3.12
C GLU A 226 5.92 20.29 -3.48
N GLU A 227 5.58 20.41 -4.76
CA GLU A 227 4.23 20.14 -5.26
C GLU A 227 3.85 18.65 -5.15
N SER A 228 4.85 17.76 -5.22
CA SER A 228 4.71 16.30 -5.12
C SER A 228 5.83 15.72 -4.25
N PRO A 229 5.76 15.86 -2.92
CA PRO A 229 6.82 15.42 -2.04
C PRO A 229 6.93 13.90 -2.07
N SER A 230 8.17 13.41 -2.15
CA SER A 230 8.48 11.98 -2.10
C SER A 230 9.68 11.72 -1.20
N TYR A 231 9.69 10.54 -0.55
CA TYR A 231 10.75 10.16 0.36
C TYR A 231 11.12 8.69 0.17
N LEU A 232 12.40 8.43 -0.07
CA LEU A 232 12.97 7.09 -0.22
C LEU A 232 13.74 6.71 1.06
N TRP A 233 13.46 5.54 1.61
CA TRP A 233 14.13 5.03 2.79
C TRP A 233 14.15 3.51 2.84
N GLU A 234 15.01 2.96 3.70
CA GLU A 234 15.13 1.52 3.89
C GLU A 234 14.54 1.14 5.25
N GLU A 235 13.72 0.09 5.25
CA GLU A 235 13.12 -0.49 6.45
C GLU A 235 13.57 -1.93 6.62
N HIS A 236 13.91 -2.29 7.85
CA HIS A 236 14.13 -3.67 8.26
C HIS A 236 12.88 -4.11 8.98
N SER A 237 12.05 -4.93 8.32
CA SER A 237 10.72 -5.26 8.83
C SER A 237 10.79 -6.04 10.13
N SER A 238 10.08 -5.54 11.14
CA SER A 238 9.93 -6.17 12.45
C SER A 238 9.10 -7.46 12.40
N ILE A 239 8.30 -7.65 11.36
CA ILE A 239 7.35 -8.76 11.24
C ILE A 239 7.96 -9.96 10.52
N ASN A 240 8.56 -9.74 9.35
CA ASN A 240 8.97 -10.82 8.45
C ASN A 240 10.49 -10.89 8.19
N SER A 241 11.30 -10.06 8.85
CA SER A 241 12.78 -10.04 8.70
C SER A 241 13.28 -9.72 7.29
N HIS A 242 12.42 -9.16 6.42
CA HIS A 242 12.82 -8.69 5.10
C HIS A 242 13.35 -7.25 5.16
N ILE A 243 14.17 -6.90 4.18
CA ILE A 243 14.66 -5.54 3.96
C ILE A 243 13.85 -4.94 2.82
N TYR A 244 13.12 -3.87 3.11
CA TYR A 244 12.32 -3.15 2.13
C TYR A 244 12.96 -1.81 1.78
N GLU A 245 12.93 -1.48 0.50
CA GLU A 245 13.15 -0.13 0.01
C GLU A 245 11.77 0.53 -0.19
N ASN A 246 11.49 1.51 0.65
CA ASN A 246 10.22 2.17 0.79
C ASN A 246 10.23 3.52 0.08
N TYR A 247 9.17 3.79 -0.67
CA TYR A 247 8.90 5.09 -1.27
C TYR A 247 7.54 5.58 -0.78
N ASP A 248 7.54 6.76 -0.19
CA ASP A 248 6.35 7.36 0.40
C ASP A 248 6.11 8.73 -0.23
N CYS A 249 4.86 9.04 -0.59
CA CYS A 249 4.48 10.35 -1.10
C CYS A 249 3.06 10.74 -0.70
N LEU A 250 2.73 12.01 -0.95
CA LEU A 250 1.37 12.52 -0.82
C LEU A 250 0.66 12.49 -2.17
N ILE A 251 -0.56 11.96 -2.19
CA ILE A 251 -1.42 11.91 -3.37
C ILE A 251 -2.79 12.51 -3.07
N ARG A 252 -3.52 12.89 -4.13
CA ARG A 252 -4.96 13.14 -4.01
C ARG A 252 -5.72 11.84 -4.20
N TRP A 253 -6.51 11.50 -3.20
CA TRP A 253 -7.32 10.29 -3.21
C TRP A 253 -8.63 10.46 -3.98
N ILE A 254 -9.39 9.37 -4.14
CA ILE A 254 -10.64 9.35 -4.93
C ILE A 254 -11.73 10.27 -4.37
N ASP A 255 -11.64 10.63 -3.08
CA ASP A 255 -12.53 11.60 -2.43
C ASP A 255 -11.99 13.05 -2.50
N GLY A 256 -10.87 13.25 -3.20
CA GLY A 256 -10.20 14.54 -3.39
C GLY A 256 -9.34 14.99 -2.20
N LYS A 257 -9.31 14.24 -1.10
CA LYS A 257 -8.47 14.57 0.06
C LYS A 257 -7.04 14.09 -0.16
N GLU A 258 -6.10 14.71 0.54
CA GLU A 258 -4.73 14.23 0.58
C GLU A 258 -4.64 12.92 1.37
N ALA A 259 -3.94 11.95 0.80
CA ALA A 259 -3.66 10.66 1.40
C ALA A 259 -2.17 10.36 1.28
N HIS A 260 -1.69 9.56 2.22
CA HIS A 260 -0.34 9.03 2.21
C HIS A 260 -0.31 7.74 1.38
N PHE A 261 0.52 7.71 0.33
CA PHE A 261 0.77 6.54 -0.50
C PHE A 261 2.14 5.97 -0.17
N HIS A 262 2.15 4.69 0.21
CA HIS A 262 3.36 3.94 0.51
C HIS A 262 3.52 2.78 -0.46
N GLN A 263 4.71 2.64 -1.00
CA GLN A 263 5.13 1.46 -1.76
C GLN A 263 6.45 0.90 -1.21
N ALA A 264 6.52 -0.43 -1.11
CA ALA A 264 7.69 -1.14 -0.60
C ALA A 264 8.11 -2.24 -1.59
N ILE A 265 9.41 -2.24 -1.92
CA ILE A 265 10.04 -3.26 -2.75
C ILE A 265 10.94 -4.11 -1.85
N ASP A 266 10.73 -5.42 -1.86
CA ASP A 266 11.61 -6.35 -1.15
C ASP A 266 12.98 -6.41 -1.86
N VAL A 267 14.01 -5.92 -1.18
CA VAL A 267 15.40 -5.91 -1.67
C VAL A 267 16.27 -6.92 -0.92
N THR A 268 15.67 -7.82 -0.12
CA THR A 268 16.39 -8.77 0.74
C THR A 268 17.39 -9.61 -0.05
N GLU A 269 16.95 -10.27 -1.12
CA GLU A 269 17.82 -11.11 -1.95
C GLU A 269 18.87 -10.29 -2.70
N GLN A 270 18.49 -9.11 -3.21
CA GLN A 270 19.44 -8.21 -3.86
C GLN A 270 20.53 -7.74 -2.87
N ARG A 271 20.16 -7.46 -1.62
CA ARG A 271 21.09 -7.09 -0.56
C ARG A 271 21.98 -8.26 -0.18
N LYS A 272 21.43 -9.47 0.00
CA LYS A 272 22.22 -10.69 0.24
C LYS A 272 23.20 -10.96 -0.90
N LEU A 273 22.76 -10.92 -2.16
CA LEU A 273 23.63 -11.09 -3.33
C LEU A 273 24.74 -10.03 -3.37
N THR A 274 24.41 -8.77 -3.04
CA THR A 274 25.41 -7.70 -2.97
C THR A 274 26.42 -7.93 -1.83
N GLN A 275 25.98 -8.51 -0.71
CA GLN A 275 26.84 -8.89 0.41
C GLN A 275 27.72 -10.10 0.07
N THR A 276 27.19 -11.13 -0.58
CA THR A 276 28.01 -12.27 -1.04
C THR A 276 29.03 -11.82 -2.09
N ALA A 277 28.63 -10.91 -2.99
CA ALA A 277 29.52 -10.24 -3.94
C ALA A 277 30.46 -9.20 -3.28
N ALA A 278 30.45 -9.04 -1.96
CA ALA A 278 31.39 -8.20 -1.22
C ALA A 278 32.63 -8.98 -0.76
N ILE A 279 32.63 -10.31 -0.90
CA ILE A 279 33.69 -11.21 -0.47
C ILE A 279 34.53 -11.66 -1.69
N ASP A 280 35.83 -11.80 -1.50
CA ASP A 280 36.76 -12.40 -2.45
C ASP A 280 36.67 -13.93 -2.33
N GLU A 281 36.33 -14.62 -3.42
CA GLU A 281 36.05 -16.06 -3.41
C GLU A 281 37.25 -16.91 -2.99
N LEU A 282 38.47 -16.48 -3.34
CA LEU A 282 39.69 -17.22 -3.02
C LEU A 282 40.04 -17.14 -1.53
N THR A 283 40.01 -15.93 -0.97
CA THR A 283 40.53 -15.66 0.38
C THR A 283 39.45 -15.62 1.45
N GLY A 284 38.19 -15.44 1.05
CA GLY A 284 37.07 -15.15 1.94
C GLY A 284 37.22 -13.83 2.69
N LEU A 285 38.14 -12.95 2.29
CA LEU A 285 38.23 -11.57 2.78
C LEU A 285 37.22 -10.68 2.06
N PHE A 286 37.03 -9.45 2.49
CA PHE A 286 36.31 -8.50 1.63
C PHE A 286 37.05 -8.35 0.30
N ASN A 287 36.33 -8.35 -0.82
CA ASN A 287 36.91 -7.90 -2.07
C ASN A 287 36.98 -6.36 -2.11
N ARG A 288 37.60 -5.81 -3.15
CA ARG A 288 37.76 -4.36 -3.32
C ARG A 288 36.45 -3.57 -3.20
N ARG A 289 35.32 -4.10 -3.67
CA ARG A 289 34.01 -3.42 -3.58
C ARG A 289 33.48 -3.48 -2.16
N GLY A 290 33.45 -4.65 -1.55
CA GLY A 290 33.01 -4.87 -0.17
C GLY A 290 33.80 -4.04 0.83
N GLY A 291 35.12 -4.09 0.72
CA GLY A 291 36.04 -3.38 1.60
C GLY A 291 35.87 -1.86 1.53
N LYS A 292 35.54 -1.29 0.36
CA LYS A 292 35.21 0.14 0.23
C LYS A 292 33.91 0.53 0.92
N ILE A 293 32.89 -0.34 0.87
CA ILE A 293 31.60 -0.10 1.55
C ILE A 293 31.83 -0.11 3.06
N GLU A 294 32.53 -1.13 3.57
CA GLU A 294 32.81 -1.25 5.01
C GLU A 294 33.71 -0.11 5.49
N ALA A 295 34.76 0.26 4.74
CA ALA A 295 35.60 1.42 5.04
C ALA A 295 34.82 2.72 5.16
N LYS A 296 33.82 2.97 4.30
CA LYS A 296 32.96 4.15 4.42
C LYS A 296 32.13 4.13 5.71
N LYS A 297 31.65 2.96 6.13
CA LYS A 297 30.91 2.79 7.39
C LYS A 297 31.83 3.05 8.59
N THR A 298 32.98 2.38 8.64
CA THR A 298 34.02 2.57 9.65
C THR A 298 34.42 4.04 9.79
N LEU A 299 34.70 4.73 8.69
CA LEU A 299 35.11 6.14 8.71
C LEU A 299 34.00 7.07 9.25
N ARG A 300 32.72 6.76 9.03
CA ARG A 300 31.61 7.53 9.62
C ARG A 300 31.55 7.37 11.13
N GLU A 301 31.67 6.14 11.62
CA GLU A 301 31.64 5.82 13.06
C GLU A 301 32.83 6.43 13.79
N VAL A 302 34.03 6.28 13.24
CA VAL A 302 35.27 6.85 13.76
C VAL A 302 35.19 8.38 13.84
N ARG A 303 34.58 9.03 12.84
CA ARG A 303 34.35 10.48 12.82
C ARG A 303 33.38 10.94 13.91
N GLN A 304 32.32 10.17 14.16
CA GLN A 304 31.36 10.48 15.24
C GLN A 304 32.00 10.29 16.63
N CYS A 305 32.74 9.21 16.81
CA CYS A 305 33.36 8.85 18.09
C CYS A 305 34.69 9.56 18.37
N LYS A 306 35.24 10.29 17.39
CA LYS A 306 36.58 10.94 17.44
C LYS A 306 37.70 9.99 17.87
N ARG A 307 37.66 8.76 17.37
CA ARG A 307 38.68 7.74 17.65
C ARG A 307 39.69 7.65 16.49
N PRO A 308 40.89 7.08 16.70
CA PRO A 308 41.82 6.83 15.60
C PRO A 308 41.35 5.64 14.74
N CYS A 309 41.83 5.55 13.51
CA CYS A 309 41.62 4.40 12.64
C CYS A 309 42.81 4.30 11.69
N THR A 310 43.45 3.13 11.66
CA THR A 310 44.65 2.90 10.84
C THR A 310 44.33 1.93 9.72
N PHE A 311 44.75 2.28 8.50
CA PHE A 311 44.69 1.43 7.32
C PHE A 311 46.11 0.97 6.98
N CYS A 312 46.31 -0.33 6.90
CA CYS A 312 47.60 -0.95 6.62
C CYS A 312 47.52 -1.67 5.28
N MET A 313 48.33 -1.26 4.30
CA MET A 313 48.41 -1.94 3.01
C MET A 313 49.64 -2.84 3.00
N PHE A 314 49.49 -4.06 2.50
CA PHE A 314 50.60 -5.00 2.33
C PHE A 314 50.48 -5.76 1.01
N ASP A 315 51.59 -6.30 0.55
CA ASP A 315 51.71 -7.07 -0.69
C ASP A 315 52.45 -8.39 -0.42
N LEU A 316 52.13 -9.45 -1.17
CA LEU A 316 52.78 -10.75 -1.03
C LEU A 316 54.05 -10.84 -1.88
N ASN A 317 55.19 -10.83 -1.21
CA ASN A 317 56.47 -11.01 -1.89
C ASN A 317 56.54 -12.35 -2.65
N ASP A 318 57.14 -12.32 -3.83
CA ASP A 318 57.46 -13.49 -4.66
C ASP A 318 56.27 -14.36 -5.13
N LEU A 319 55.01 -13.89 -5.02
CA LEU A 319 53.85 -14.65 -5.52
C LEU A 319 54.01 -15.04 -6.99
N LYS A 320 54.50 -14.12 -7.83
CA LYS A 320 54.77 -14.42 -9.25
C LYS A 320 55.76 -15.57 -9.43
N LYS A 321 56.82 -15.61 -8.62
CA LYS A 321 57.84 -16.67 -8.69
C LYS A 321 57.25 -18.02 -8.28
N VAL A 322 56.37 -18.04 -7.27
CA VAL A 322 55.63 -19.25 -6.87
C VAL A 322 54.74 -19.73 -8.03
N ASN A 323 53.94 -18.83 -8.62
CA ASN A 323 53.10 -19.14 -9.77
C ASN A 323 53.89 -19.70 -10.96
N ASP A 324 55.00 -19.05 -11.31
CA ASP A 324 55.84 -19.44 -12.46
C ASP A 324 56.56 -20.78 -12.23
N THR A 325 56.84 -21.15 -10.97
CA THR A 325 57.59 -22.36 -10.62
C THR A 325 56.68 -23.56 -10.36
N TYR A 326 55.57 -23.36 -9.67
CA TYR A 326 54.71 -24.42 -9.14
C TYR A 326 53.32 -24.44 -9.76
N GLY A 327 52.90 -23.37 -10.43
CA GLY A 327 51.58 -23.23 -11.02
C GLY A 327 50.67 -22.32 -10.21
N HIS A 328 49.55 -21.92 -10.84
CA HIS A 328 48.60 -20.99 -10.23
C HIS A 328 47.83 -21.58 -9.03
N ALA A 329 47.59 -22.89 -9.01
CA ALA A 329 46.89 -23.52 -7.88
C ALA A 329 47.71 -23.42 -6.59
N GLU A 330 49.04 -23.57 -6.69
CA GLU A 330 49.98 -23.43 -5.58
C GLU A 330 50.14 -21.98 -5.15
N GLY A 331 50.09 -21.02 -6.09
CA GLY A 331 50.02 -19.61 -5.75
C GLY A 331 48.71 -19.22 -5.05
N ASP A 332 47.59 -19.80 -5.46
CA ASP A 332 46.29 -19.64 -4.81
C ASP A 332 46.33 -20.19 -3.37
N GLU A 333 46.92 -21.37 -3.17
CA GLU A 333 47.12 -21.92 -1.82
C GLU A 333 48.02 -21.04 -0.96
N PHE A 334 49.10 -20.49 -1.52
CA PHE A 334 49.97 -19.54 -0.81
C PHE A 334 49.18 -18.30 -0.35
N ILE A 335 48.35 -17.73 -1.22
CA ILE A 335 47.45 -16.61 -0.88
C ILE A 335 46.48 -17.01 0.25
N ILE A 336 45.87 -18.19 0.17
CA ILE A 336 44.94 -18.70 1.20
C ILE A 336 45.63 -18.79 2.56
N GLN A 337 46.82 -19.38 2.63
CA GLN A 337 47.54 -19.55 3.90
C GLN A 337 47.90 -18.20 4.55
N VAL A 338 48.41 -17.25 3.76
CA VAL A 338 48.73 -15.92 4.29
C VAL A 338 47.47 -15.21 4.79
N THR A 339 46.40 -15.22 4.01
CA THR A 339 45.15 -14.55 4.41
C THR A 339 44.47 -15.20 5.60
N LYS A 340 44.64 -16.51 5.79
CA LYS A 340 44.22 -17.22 7.00
C LYS A 340 45.00 -16.75 8.23
N GLY A 341 46.33 -16.68 8.16
CA GLY A 341 47.15 -16.16 9.26
C GLY A 341 46.81 -14.72 9.63
N VAL A 342 46.52 -13.87 8.64
CA VAL A 342 46.00 -12.52 8.87
C VAL A 342 44.67 -12.56 9.63
N LYS A 343 43.69 -13.33 9.15
CA LYS A 343 42.34 -13.42 9.76
C LYS A 343 42.38 -13.85 11.22
N GLU A 344 43.25 -14.80 11.58
CA GLU A 344 43.36 -15.33 12.94
C GLU A 344 43.85 -14.28 13.96
N HIS A 345 44.51 -13.21 13.49
CA HIS A 345 45.00 -12.11 14.32
C HIS A 345 44.05 -10.91 14.39
N LEU A 346 42.98 -10.89 13.58
CA LEU A 346 42.00 -9.82 13.60
C LEU A 346 41.04 -9.99 14.77
N LYS A 347 40.79 -8.88 15.49
CA LYS A 347 39.79 -8.83 16.57
C LYS A 347 38.43 -8.43 16.03
N GLU A 348 37.41 -8.54 16.88
CA GLU A 348 36.06 -8.08 16.56
C GLU A 348 36.05 -6.60 16.13
N GLY A 349 35.47 -6.34 14.96
CA GLY A 349 35.44 -5.01 14.32
C GLY A 349 36.65 -4.68 13.44
N GLU A 350 37.76 -5.44 13.53
CA GLU A 350 38.88 -5.35 12.60
C GLU A 350 38.61 -6.23 11.37
N TYR A 351 39.06 -5.80 10.19
CA TYR A 351 38.81 -6.55 8.96
C TYR A 351 39.91 -6.35 7.94
N ALA A 352 40.05 -7.32 7.04
CA ALA A 352 40.97 -7.24 5.91
C ALA A 352 40.22 -7.43 4.58
N LEU A 353 40.82 -6.89 3.52
CA LEU A 353 40.28 -6.90 2.16
C LEU A 353 41.38 -7.14 1.13
N ARG A 354 41.07 -7.84 0.04
CA ARG A 354 41.93 -8.02 -1.12
C ARG A 354 41.61 -6.95 -2.17
N LEU A 355 42.60 -6.14 -2.55
CA LEU A 355 42.45 -5.09 -3.56
C LEU A 355 42.53 -5.64 -4.97
N SER A 356 43.60 -6.40 -5.24
CA SER A 356 43.95 -7.00 -6.54
C SER A 356 45.04 -8.03 -6.28
N GLY A 357 45.10 -9.14 -7.03
CA GLY A 357 46.28 -10.03 -7.05
C GLY A 357 46.85 -10.38 -5.67
N ASP A 358 48.01 -9.85 -5.37
CA ASP A 358 48.81 -9.94 -4.14
C ASP A 358 48.64 -8.76 -3.16
N GLU A 359 47.85 -7.75 -3.49
CA GLU A 359 47.66 -6.53 -2.71
C GLU A 359 46.47 -6.64 -1.74
N PHE A 360 46.72 -6.32 -0.47
CA PHE A 360 45.75 -6.41 0.62
C PHE A 360 45.74 -5.14 1.48
N ILE A 361 44.60 -4.89 2.13
CA ILE A 361 44.47 -3.87 3.18
C ILE A 361 43.89 -4.51 4.43
N ILE A 362 44.47 -4.19 5.59
CA ILE A 362 43.89 -4.42 6.91
C ILE A 362 43.42 -3.07 7.47
N VAL A 363 42.24 -3.07 8.08
CA VAL A 363 41.66 -1.90 8.73
C VAL A 363 41.53 -2.17 10.22
N PHE A 364 42.13 -1.29 11.02
CA PHE A 364 42.10 -1.35 12.48
C PHE A 364 41.34 -0.13 13.03
N PRO A 365 40.01 -0.22 13.24
CA PRO A 365 39.25 0.84 13.89
C PRO A 365 39.69 1.01 15.35
N ASN A 366 39.68 2.23 15.85
CA ASN A 366 40.09 2.58 17.22
C ASN A 366 41.55 2.25 17.56
N CYS A 367 42.38 2.02 16.55
CA CYS A 367 43.79 1.68 16.68
C CYS A 367 44.64 2.84 16.19
N GLN A 368 45.71 3.17 16.90
CA GLN A 368 46.73 4.14 16.45
C GLN A 368 47.81 3.44 15.63
N GLU A 369 48.59 4.23 14.89
CA GLU A 369 49.67 3.73 14.03
C GLU A 369 50.65 2.79 14.76
N ALA A 370 51.15 3.18 15.94
CA ALA A 370 52.11 2.37 16.70
C ALA A 370 51.55 1.01 17.15
N GLU A 371 50.26 0.96 17.52
CA GLU A 371 49.59 -0.30 17.88
C GLU A 371 49.35 -1.17 16.64
N ALA A 372 48.95 -0.57 15.52
CA ALA A 372 48.79 -1.27 14.26
C ALA A 372 50.12 -1.85 13.75
N GLU A 373 51.22 -1.12 13.89
CA GLU A 373 52.56 -1.61 13.54
C GLU A 373 52.94 -2.83 14.37
N GLN A 374 52.65 -2.84 15.67
CA GLN A 374 52.91 -4.01 16.50
C GLN A 374 52.05 -5.21 16.08
N LYS A 375 50.76 -5.02 15.82
CA LYS A 375 49.87 -6.08 15.31
C LYS A 375 50.37 -6.67 13.99
N LEU A 376 50.88 -5.83 13.08
CA LEU A 376 51.48 -6.30 11.82
C LEU A 376 52.74 -7.13 12.06
N LYS A 377 53.60 -6.75 13.00
CA LYS A 377 54.78 -7.54 13.37
C LYS A 377 54.39 -8.91 13.92
N ASP A 378 53.35 -8.97 14.75
CA ASP A 378 52.85 -10.22 15.31
C ASP A 378 52.29 -11.13 14.20
N ILE A 379 51.55 -10.57 13.23
CA ILE A 379 51.09 -11.30 12.04
C ILE A 379 52.27 -11.84 11.23
N LEU A 380 53.29 -11.02 10.95
CA LEU A 380 54.46 -11.44 10.19
C LEU A 380 55.21 -12.59 10.87
N LEU A 381 55.42 -12.50 12.19
CA LEU A 381 56.07 -13.54 12.99
C LEU A 381 55.28 -14.85 13.01
N HIS A 382 53.97 -14.82 12.81
CA HIS A 382 53.15 -16.02 12.72
C HIS A 382 53.21 -16.69 11.33
N LEU A 383 53.49 -15.90 10.29
CA LEU A 383 53.56 -16.37 8.91
C LEU A 383 54.96 -16.91 8.54
N GLU A 384 56.00 -16.51 9.28
CA GLU A 384 57.38 -17.05 9.23
C GLU A 384 57.50 -18.39 9.98
#